data_AF-A0A948HPB4-F1
#
_entry.id   AF-A0A948HPB4-F1
#
_cell.length_a   1.000
_cell.length_b   1.000
_cell.length_c   1.000
_cell.angle_alpha   90.00
_cell.angle_beta   90.00
_cell.angle_gamma   90.00
#
_symmetry.space_group_name_H-M   'P 1'
#
loop_
_entity.id
_entity.type
_entity.pdbx_description
1 polymer ?
#
loop_
_entity_poly.entity_id
_entity_poly.type
_entity_poly.pdbx_seq_one_letter_code
_entity_poly.pdbx_strand_id
1 'polypeptide(L)'
;MASRPKPFVAPRRQNGAVLYVALIILILLALLGVAGMQVTGMQERMAANYLRTNLAFQNAEADARTLENTIDTDLAAGGTYTAKQEECSPIFDPLTWADGTSDAKASYTRRLDKCFAASSARVGERQNEETGNIYQITALASDEPTNPSASAVVDTIYIP
;
A
#
# COMPACT_ATOMS: atom_id res chain seq x y z
N MET A 1 37.17 -27.76 -76.41
CA MET A 1 37.37 -28.05 -74.98
C MET A 1 35.99 -28.34 -74.38
N ALA A 2 35.58 -29.61 -74.31
CA ALA A 2 34.21 -30.00 -74.01
C ALA A 2 33.96 -30.02 -72.48
N SER A 3 32.95 -29.29 -72.02
CA SER A 3 32.53 -29.20 -70.61
C SER A 3 31.84 -30.49 -70.16
N ARG A 4 32.42 -31.18 -69.17
CA ARG A 4 31.81 -32.35 -68.51
C ARG A 4 30.56 -31.93 -67.73
N PRO A 5 29.39 -32.59 -67.93
CA PRO A 5 28.21 -32.33 -67.11
C PRO A 5 28.45 -32.79 -65.66
N LYS A 6 28.16 -31.91 -64.70
CA LYS A 6 28.16 -32.27 -63.27
C LYS A 6 26.98 -33.22 -63.00
N PRO A 7 27.20 -34.41 -62.40
CA PRO A 7 26.11 -35.29 -62.05
C PRO A 7 25.23 -34.62 -60.98
N PHE A 8 23.92 -34.59 -61.21
CA PHE A 8 22.95 -34.25 -60.16
C PHE A 8 22.94 -35.37 -59.13
N VAL A 9 23.48 -35.10 -57.95
CA VAL A 9 23.38 -36.00 -56.80
C VAL A 9 21.92 -35.98 -56.33
N ALA A 10 21.23 -37.11 -56.41
CA ALA A 10 19.88 -37.26 -55.87
C ALA A 10 19.89 -36.99 -54.35
N PRO A 11 18.88 -36.31 -53.79
CA PRO A 11 18.84 -36.07 -52.35
C PRO A 11 18.84 -37.40 -51.60
N ARG A 12 19.80 -37.59 -50.68
CA ARG A 12 19.81 -38.72 -49.74
C ARG A 12 18.47 -38.72 -49.01
N ARG A 13 17.71 -39.80 -49.12
CA ARG A 13 16.51 -40.04 -48.29
C ARG A 13 16.93 -39.94 -46.83
N GLN A 14 16.46 -38.90 -46.13
CA GLN A 14 16.65 -38.80 -44.68
C GLN A 14 15.83 -39.92 -44.05
N ASN A 15 16.50 -40.87 -43.40
CA ASN A 15 15.84 -41.92 -42.63
C ASN A 15 15.27 -41.33 -41.34
N GLY A 16 14.03 -40.82 -41.42
CA GLY A 16 12.98 -40.91 -40.41
C GLY A 16 13.14 -40.26 -39.02
N ALA A 17 14.31 -39.92 -38.51
CA ALA A 17 14.47 -39.54 -37.09
C ALA A 17 14.57 -38.02 -36.83
N VAL A 18 15.03 -37.23 -37.80
CA VAL A 18 15.31 -35.79 -37.62
C VAL A 18 14.05 -34.99 -37.29
N LEU A 19 12.92 -35.32 -37.93
CA LEU A 19 11.63 -34.65 -37.66
C LEU A 19 11.18 -34.86 -36.22
N TYR A 20 11.31 -36.07 -35.67
CA TYR A 20 10.92 -36.38 -34.30
C TYR A 20 11.81 -35.64 -33.29
N VAL A 21 13.12 -35.63 -33.51
CA VAL A 21 14.06 -34.89 -32.65
C VAL A 21 13.77 -33.39 -32.69
N ALA A 22 13.55 -32.83 -33.88
CA ALA A 22 13.19 -31.42 -34.04
C ALA A 22 11.88 -31.07 -33.30
N LEU A 23 10.87 -31.93 -33.37
CA LEU A 23 9.59 -31.73 -32.68
C LEU A 23 9.75 -31.84 -31.16
N ILE A 24 10.52 -32.81 -30.65
CA ILE A 24 10.83 -32.92 -29.21
C ILE A 24 11.51 -31.63 -28.73
N ILE A 25 12.52 -31.14 -29.45
CA ILE A 25 13.22 -29.90 -29.07
C ILE A 25 12.27 -28.70 -29.12
N LEU A 26 11.41 -28.59 -30.13
CA LEU A 26 10.41 -27.52 -30.22
C LEU A 26 9.46 -27.55 -29.02
N ILE A 27 8.94 -28.73 -28.64
CA ILE A 27 8.09 -28.88 -27.47
C ILE A 27 8.83 -28.48 -26.19
N LEU A 28 10.09 -28.91 -26.02
CA LEU A 28 10.89 -28.54 -24.85
C LEU A 28 11.07 -27.02 -24.75
N LEU A 29 11.41 -26.35 -25.86
CA LEU A 29 11.53 -24.89 -25.89
C LEU A 29 10.20 -24.19 -25.59
N ALA A 30 9.09 -24.71 -26.12
CA ALA A 30 7.77 -24.17 -25.83
C ALA A 30 7.42 -24.30 -24.33
N LEU A 31 7.69 -25.46 -23.72
CA LEU A 31 7.45 -25.69 -22.30
C LEU A 31 8.33 -24.79 -21.41
N LEU A 32 9.60 -24.60 -21.77
CA LEU A 32 10.48 -23.66 -21.08
C LEU A 32 9.96 -22.22 -21.19
N GLY A 33 9.47 -21.83 -22.36
CA GLY A 33 8.82 -20.54 -22.57
C GLY A 33 7.62 -20.33 -21.66
N VAL A 34 6.71 -21.32 -21.59
CA VAL A 34 5.52 -21.26 -20.73
C VAL A 34 5.90 -21.22 -19.25
N ALA A 35 6.85 -22.05 -18.81
CA ALA A 35 7.34 -22.03 -17.43
C ALA A 35 7.95 -20.67 -17.05
N GLY A 36 8.73 -20.07 -17.95
CA GLY A 36 9.26 -18.71 -17.77
C GLY A 36 8.16 -17.66 -17.62
N MET A 37 7.13 -17.70 -18.46
CA MET A 37 5.98 -16.78 -18.37
C MET A 37 5.22 -16.93 -17.04
N GLN A 38 5.08 -18.15 -16.52
CA GLN A 38 4.42 -18.38 -15.23
C GLN A 38 5.17 -17.70 -14.07
N VAL A 39 6.51 -17.80 -14.06
CA VAL A 39 7.33 -17.15 -13.03
C VAL A 39 7.22 -15.63 -13.11
N THR A 40 7.34 -15.06 -14.32
CA THR A 40 7.18 -13.61 -14.53
C THR A 40 5.80 -13.14 -14.09
N GLY A 41 4.74 -13.89 -14.40
CA GLY A 41 3.38 -13.55 -13.98
C GLY A 41 3.21 -13.56 -12.45
N MET A 42 3.86 -14.49 -11.73
CA MET A 42 3.85 -14.48 -10.26
C MET A 42 4.60 -13.27 -9.70
N GLN A 43 5.75 -12.93 -10.28
CA GLN A 43 6.55 -11.77 -9.87
C GLN A 43 5.79 -10.45 -10.11
N GLU A 44 5.08 -10.33 -11.23
CA GLU A 44 4.25 -9.17 -11.53
C GLU A 44 3.12 -8.99 -10.50
N ARG A 45 2.42 -10.07 -10.15
CA ARG A 45 1.36 -10.03 -9.11
C ARG A 45 1.93 -9.67 -7.74
N MET A 46 3.10 -10.20 -7.39
CA MET A 46 3.79 -9.85 -6.14
C MET A 46 4.19 -8.37 -6.12
N ALA A 47 4.77 -7.87 -7.21
CA ALA A 47 5.14 -6.46 -7.34
C ALA A 47 3.93 -5.54 -7.27
N ALA A 48 2.82 -5.92 -7.92
CA ALA A 48 1.56 -5.19 -7.88
C ALA A 48 1.00 -5.12 -6.44
N ASN A 49 0.95 -6.25 -5.72
CA ASN A 49 0.48 -6.26 -4.33
C ASN A 49 1.35 -5.38 -3.43
N TYR A 50 2.67 -5.45 -3.57
CA TYR A 50 3.60 -4.62 -2.81
C TYR A 50 3.39 -3.12 -3.08
N LEU A 51 3.20 -2.74 -4.35
CA LEU A 51 2.89 -1.37 -4.73
C LEU A 51 1.59 -0.88 -4.08
N ARG A 52 0.53 -1.70 -4.13
CA ARG A 52 -0.79 -1.37 -3.56
C ARG A 52 -0.72 -1.11 -2.06
N THR A 53 -0.04 -1.98 -1.30
CA THR A 53 0.15 -1.79 0.14
C THR A 53 0.96 -0.53 0.46
N ASN A 54 2.02 -0.25 -0.30
CA ASN A 54 2.80 0.97 -0.11
C ASN A 54 2.02 2.25 -0.43
N LEU A 55 1.19 2.23 -1.48
CA LEU A 55 0.33 3.36 -1.81
C LEU A 55 -0.71 3.62 -0.71
N ALA A 56 -1.36 2.58 -0.19
CA ALA A 56 -2.27 2.72 0.94
C ALA A 56 -1.58 3.35 2.16
N PHE A 57 -0.35 2.92 2.47
CA PHE A 57 0.44 3.50 3.56
C PHE A 57 0.79 4.97 3.31
N GLN A 58 1.26 5.32 2.11
CA GLN A 58 1.57 6.71 1.75
C GLN A 58 0.33 7.61 1.81
N ASN A 59 -0.84 7.12 1.38
CA ASN A 59 -2.09 7.84 1.49
C ASN A 59 -2.47 8.08 2.95
N ALA A 60 -2.33 7.07 3.82
CA ALA A 60 -2.62 7.20 5.24
C ALA A 60 -1.66 8.18 5.94
N GLU A 61 -0.38 8.17 5.58
CA GLU A 61 0.61 9.15 6.08
C GLU A 61 0.30 10.57 5.59
N ALA A 62 -0.05 10.75 4.31
CA ALA A 62 -0.43 12.05 3.78
C ALA A 62 -1.68 12.62 4.49
N ASP A 63 -2.63 11.76 4.83
CA ASP A 63 -3.83 12.13 5.57
C ASP A 63 -3.51 12.51 7.02
N ALA A 64 -2.65 11.74 7.70
CA ALA A 64 -2.17 12.08 9.03
C ALA A 64 -1.47 13.45 9.03
N ARG A 65 -0.55 13.69 8.09
CA ARG A 65 0.15 14.99 7.93
C ARG A 65 -0.82 16.14 7.63
N THR A 66 -1.88 15.89 6.87
CA THR A 66 -2.91 16.91 6.59
C THR A 66 -3.65 17.31 7.88
N LEU A 67 -3.93 16.35 8.76
CA LEU A 67 -4.54 16.60 10.07
C LEU A 67 -3.59 17.33 11.01
N GLU A 68 -2.32 16.94 11.05
CA GLU A 68 -1.27 17.63 11.81
C GLU A 68 -1.20 19.11 11.41
N ASN A 69 -1.15 19.39 10.10
CA ASN A 69 -1.17 20.76 9.59
C ASN A 69 -2.46 21.51 9.96
N THR A 70 -3.62 20.83 9.96
CA THR A 70 -4.89 21.45 10.37
C THR A 70 -4.83 21.87 11.84
N ILE A 71 -4.38 20.96 12.72
CA ILE A 71 -4.18 21.23 14.15
C ILE A 71 -3.20 22.41 14.34
N ASP A 72 -2.07 22.39 13.65
CA ASP A 72 -1.08 23.46 13.70
C ASP A 72 -1.68 24.81 13.31
N THR A 73 -2.43 24.86 12.19
CA THR A 73 -3.05 26.11 11.72
C THR A 73 -4.11 26.65 12.67
N ASP A 74 -4.92 25.78 13.28
CA ASP A 74 -5.96 26.18 14.22
C ASP A 74 -5.34 26.77 15.50
N LEU A 75 -4.26 26.16 15.99
CA LEU A 75 -3.55 26.61 17.18
C LEU A 75 -2.72 27.88 16.92
N ALA A 76 -2.05 27.97 15.76
CA ALA A 76 -1.30 29.15 15.36
C ALA A 76 -2.20 30.39 15.20
N ALA A 77 -3.47 30.20 14.85
CA ALA A 77 -4.48 31.27 14.80
C ALA A 77 -4.98 31.70 16.20
N GLY A 78 -4.48 31.11 17.29
CA GLY A 78 -4.96 31.33 18.65
C GLY A 78 -6.33 30.70 18.92
N GLY A 79 -6.73 29.75 18.06
CA GLY A 79 -7.93 28.93 18.19
C GLY A 79 -7.64 27.62 18.91
N THR A 80 -8.61 26.70 18.84
CA THR A 80 -8.56 25.39 19.49
C THR A 80 -8.96 24.33 18.48
N TYR A 81 -8.23 23.22 18.41
CA TYR A 81 -8.64 22.05 17.63
C TYR A 81 -9.45 21.07 18.48
N THR A 82 -10.69 20.81 18.07
CA THR A 82 -11.57 19.81 18.71
C THR A 82 -11.34 18.44 18.09
N ALA A 83 -10.75 17.53 18.86
CA ALA A 83 -10.57 16.13 18.52
C ALA A 83 -11.88 15.34 18.52
N LYS A 84 -11.88 14.18 17.86
CA LYS A 84 -13.02 13.24 17.91
C LYS A 84 -13.27 12.73 19.33
N GLN A 85 -12.21 12.58 20.10
CA GLN A 85 -12.26 12.18 21.49
C GLN A 85 -11.43 13.15 22.35
N GLU A 86 -12.13 13.95 23.14
CA GLU A 86 -11.52 14.88 24.10
C GLU A 86 -11.20 14.21 25.44
N GLU A 87 -11.92 13.15 25.80
CA GLU A 87 -11.77 12.48 27.09
C GLU A 87 -10.91 11.22 26.99
N CYS A 88 -10.27 10.81 28.08
CA CYS A 88 -9.39 9.64 28.07
C CYS A 88 -10.09 8.29 28.21
N SER A 89 -11.42 8.33 28.30
CA SER A 89 -12.27 7.16 28.33
C SER A 89 -13.32 7.27 27.22
N PRO A 90 -13.60 6.19 26.48
CA PRO A 90 -12.96 4.86 26.58
C PRO A 90 -11.54 4.84 26.00
N ILE A 91 -10.78 3.77 26.30
CA ILE A 91 -9.51 3.51 25.60
C ILE A 91 -9.84 3.31 24.12
N PHE A 92 -9.14 4.05 23.25
CA PHE A 92 -9.29 3.89 21.81
C PHE A 92 -8.22 2.94 21.28
N ASP A 93 -8.67 1.91 20.56
CA ASP A 93 -7.89 0.92 19.85
C ASP A 93 -7.99 1.19 18.33
N PRO A 94 -6.89 1.62 17.69
CA PRO A 94 -6.85 1.90 16.26
C PRO A 94 -7.32 0.72 15.39
N LEU A 95 -7.02 -0.51 15.78
CA LEU A 95 -7.31 -1.69 14.97
C LEU A 95 -8.82 -1.99 14.96
N THR A 96 -9.45 -2.05 16.14
CA THR A 96 -10.90 -2.26 16.24
C THR A 96 -11.68 -1.13 15.56
N TRP A 97 -11.22 0.12 15.65
CA TRP A 97 -11.82 1.24 14.93
C TRP A 97 -11.69 1.11 13.41
N ALA A 98 -10.51 0.70 12.93
CA ALA A 98 -10.24 0.48 11.52
C ALA A 98 -11.09 -0.66 10.94
N ASP A 99 -11.21 -1.79 11.65
CA ASP A 99 -12.04 -2.93 11.24
C ASP A 99 -13.53 -2.58 11.16
N GLY A 100 -13.98 -1.60 11.96
CA GLY A 100 -15.33 -1.06 11.90
C GLY A 100 -15.58 -0.04 10.79
N THR A 101 -14.54 0.38 10.05
CA THR A 101 -14.61 1.40 9.02
C THR A 101 -14.73 0.78 7.62
N SER A 102 -15.79 1.13 6.90
CA SER A 102 -16.00 0.68 5.51
C SER A 102 -15.51 1.68 4.46
N ASP A 103 -15.20 2.91 4.86
CA ASP A 103 -14.78 3.97 3.95
C ASP A 103 -13.33 3.77 3.49
N ALA A 104 -13.04 4.12 2.24
CA ALA A 104 -11.68 4.06 1.69
C ALA A 104 -10.71 5.07 2.34
N LYS A 105 -11.23 6.00 3.13
CA LYS A 105 -10.48 7.00 3.89
C LYS A 105 -11.26 7.39 5.14
N ALA A 106 -10.61 7.35 6.29
CA ALA A 106 -11.17 7.80 7.55
C ALA A 106 -10.08 8.33 8.49
N SER A 107 -10.47 9.13 9.47
CA SER A 107 -9.53 9.60 10.49
C SER A 107 -10.19 9.73 11.86
N TYR A 108 -9.36 9.56 12.88
CA TYR A 108 -9.74 9.70 14.27
C TYR A 108 -8.66 10.48 15.02
N THR A 109 -9.07 11.44 15.85
CA THR A 109 -8.15 12.23 16.67
C THR A 109 -8.54 12.13 18.13
N ARG A 110 -7.56 11.94 19.00
CA ARG A 110 -7.75 11.85 20.45
C ARG A 110 -6.80 12.81 21.17
N ARG A 111 -7.30 13.50 22.19
CA ARG A 111 -6.47 14.28 23.13
C ARG A 111 -5.80 13.35 24.12
N LEU A 112 -4.48 13.38 24.19
CA LEU A 112 -3.70 12.60 25.15
C LEU A 112 -3.30 13.39 26.38
N ASP A 113 -3.20 14.72 26.28
CA ASP A 113 -2.91 15.61 27.40
C ASP A 113 -3.88 15.44 28.58
N LYS A 114 -5.12 15.05 28.29
CA LYS A 114 -6.13 14.74 29.29
C LYS A 114 -5.88 13.45 30.06
N CYS A 115 -4.96 12.59 29.60
CA CYS A 115 -4.82 11.21 30.05
C CYS A 115 -3.73 11.02 31.09
N PHE A 116 -2.82 11.98 31.20
CA PHE A 116 -1.79 12.01 32.22
C PHE A 116 -2.00 13.23 33.12
N ALA A 117 -1.75 13.04 34.41
CA ALA A 117 -1.90 14.08 35.41
C ALA A 117 -0.77 15.13 35.34
N ALA A 118 -0.62 15.82 34.22
CA ALA A 118 -0.09 17.18 34.19
C ALA A 118 -1.28 18.13 34.37
N SER A 119 -1.82 18.12 35.60
CA SER A 119 -2.74 19.11 36.17
C SER A 119 -3.60 19.92 35.20
N SER A 120 -4.80 19.43 34.93
CA SER A 120 -5.97 20.28 34.97
C SER A 120 -7.13 19.51 35.58
N ALA A 121 -7.20 19.55 36.92
CA ALA A 121 -8.48 19.40 37.62
C ALA A 121 -9.43 20.60 37.35
N ARG A 122 -9.25 21.31 36.22
CA ARG A 122 -10.14 22.34 35.70
C ARG A 122 -10.94 21.74 34.56
N VAL A 123 -11.76 20.76 34.90
CA VAL A 123 -12.84 20.31 34.02
C VAL A 123 -13.82 21.48 33.90
N GLY A 124 -13.88 22.12 32.72
CA GLY A 124 -14.87 23.17 32.40
C GLY A 124 -14.36 24.59 32.14
N GLU A 125 -13.05 24.85 32.03
CA GLU A 125 -12.53 26.17 31.62
C GLU A 125 -12.50 26.34 30.09
N ARG A 126 -12.15 27.54 29.62
CA ARG A 126 -12.04 27.85 28.18
C ARG A 126 -10.93 26.99 27.57
N GLN A 127 -11.27 26.25 26.51
CA GLN A 127 -10.35 25.39 25.73
C GLN A 127 -9.04 26.10 25.28
N ASN A 128 -9.03 27.43 25.22
CA ASN A 128 -7.88 28.22 24.79
C ASN A 128 -6.81 28.45 25.88
N GLU A 129 -7.06 28.04 27.12
CA GLU A 129 -6.13 28.20 28.25
C GLU A 129 -5.33 26.91 28.56
N GLU A 130 -5.60 25.85 27.79
CA GLU A 130 -4.96 24.55 27.94
C GLU A 130 -3.67 24.47 27.11
N THR A 131 -2.54 24.29 27.78
CA THR A 131 -1.19 24.31 27.14
C THR A 131 -0.69 22.92 26.76
N GLY A 132 -1.38 21.86 27.21
CA GLY A 132 -1.09 20.50 26.80
C GLY A 132 -1.79 20.19 25.49
N ASN A 133 -1.17 20.48 24.36
CA ASN A 133 -1.70 20.11 23.05
C ASN A 133 -0.99 18.84 22.60
N ILE A 134 -1.50 17.67 22.98
CA ILE A 134 -0.92 16.38 22.58
C ILE A 134 -2.03 15.55 21.97
N TYR A 135 -1.90 15.27 20.68
CA TYR A 135 -2.92 14.59 19.90
C TYR A 135 -2.39 13.22 19.46
N GLN A 136 -3.22 12.19 19.61
CA GLN A 136 -3.08 10.98 18.83
C GLN A 136 -3.90 11.14 17.56
N ILE A 137 -3.29 10.87 16.42
CA ILE A 137 -3.91 10.95 15.10
C ILE A 137 -3.84 9.57 14.48
N THR A 138 -5.01 9.00 14.22
CA THR A 138 -5.14 7.74 13.50
C THR A 138 -5.78 8.01 12.15
N ALA A 139 -5.06 7.69 11.08
CA ALA A 139 -5.51 7.84 9.70
C ALA A 139 -5.59 6.46 9.05
N LEU A 140 -6.75 6.15 8.47
CA LEU A 140 -6.96 4.99 7.62
C LEU A 140 -7.09 5.50 6.18
N ALA A 141 -6.31 4.93 5.28
CA ALA A 141 -6.49 5.14 3.86
C ALA A 141 -6.27 3.85 3.07
N SER A 142 -6.99 3.74 1.96
CA SER A 142 -6.84 2.69 0.98
C SER A 142 -5.99 3.15 -0.20
N ASP A 143 -5.56 2.19 -1.02
CA ASP A 143 -4.82 2.45 -2.26
C ASP A 143 -5.67 3.19 -3.31
N GLU A 144 -6.99 2.93 -3.35
CA GLU A 144 -7.94 3.51 -4.31
C GLU A 144 -9.29 3.84 -3.63
N PRO A 145 -9.94 4.97 -3.96
CA PRO A 145 -11.21 5.41 -3.34
C PRO A 145 -12.45 4.55 -3.66
N THR A 146 -12.49 3.88 -4.81
CA THR A 146 -13.73 3.24 -5.31
C THR A 146 -13.72 1.71 -5.21
N ASN A 147 -12.55 1.09 -5.32
CA ASN A 147 -12.39 -0.35 -5.20
C ASN A 147 -11.04 -0.66 -4.55
N PRO A 148 -10.97 -0.51 -3.21
CA PRO A 148 -9.73 -0.68 -2.49
C PRO A 148 -9.29 -2.14 -2.52
N SER A 149 -8.01 -2.36 -2.78
CA SER A 149 -7.38 -3.68 -2.78
C SER A 149 -6.33 -3.83 -1.68
N ALA A 150 -5.89 -2.71 -1.10
CA ALA A 150 -5.09 -2.65 0.10
C ALA A 150 -5.50 -1.43 0.95
N SER A 151 -5.43 -1.57 2.26
CA SER A 151 -5.67 -0.49 3.22
C SER A 151 -4.55 -0.46 4.24
N ALA A 152 -4.23 0.72 4.75
CA ALA A 152 -3.26 0.93 5.80
C ALA A 152 -3.82 1.87 6.85
N VAL A 153 -3.43 1.63 8.10
CA VAL A 153 -3.77 2.48 9.24
C VAL A 153 -2.45 2.97 9.82
N VAL A 154 -2.33 4.29 9.92
CA VAL A 154 -1.18 4.99 10.50
C VAL A 154 -1.66 5.66 11.78
N ASP A 155 -0.95 5.42 12.87
CA ASP A 155 -1.23 5.99 14.18
C ASP A 155 -0.01 6.76 14.67
N THR A 156 -0.15 8.07 14.85
CA THR A 156 0.93 8.98 15.25
C THR A 156 0.55 9.77 16.49
N ILE A 157 1.58 10.19 17.23
CA ILE A 157 1.43 11.20 18.29
C ILE A 157 1.99 12.50 17.75
N TYR A 158 1.14 13.53 17.72
CA TYR A 158 1.48 14.88 17.31
C TYR A 158 1.50 15.83 18.49
N ILE A 159 2.57 16.61 18.58
CA ILE A 159 2.75 17.69 19.53
C ILE A 159 3.13 18.92 18.67
N PRO A 160 2.26 19.94 18.57
CA PRO A 160 2.53 21.16 17.84
C PRO A 160 3.61 22.02 18.53
#